data_AF-A0A511XH09-F1
#
_entry.id   AF-A0A511XH09-F1
#
_cell.length_a   1.000
_cell.length_b   1.000
_cell.length_c   1.000
_cell.angle_alpha   90.00
_cell.angle_beta   90.00
_cell.angle_gamma   90.00
#
_symmetry.space_group_name_H-M   'P 1'
#
loop_
_entity.id
_entity.type
_entity.pdbx_description
1 polymer ?
#
loop_
_entity_poly.entity_id
_entity_poly.type
_entity_poly.pdbx_seq_one_letter_code
_entity_poly.pdbx_strand_id
1 'polypeptide(L)'
;MVIALLFSVFILLIGPFISVVDVHRMMLSVPGTLDLPKSLLDGALSLLLFAGAMQVDLKVLLAYRMSVAVLALAGTIFAVLILAVLILAVTTWLRLPLTGISAPLSWCVILGAVLAPTDPVSVVGMLRRAGLPAPLQAVFAGGEPV
;
A
#
# COMPACT_ATOMS: atom_id res chain seq x y z
N MET A 1 -14.64 -16.53 -5.44
CA MET A 1 -13.42 -17.27 -5.87
C MET A 1 -13.73 -18.47 -6.76
N VAL A 2 -14.55 -19.44 -6.32
CA VAL A 2 -14.84 -20.68 -7.08
C VAL A 2 -15.39 -20.44 -8.49
N ILE A 3 -16.34 -19.50 -8.63
CA ILE A 3 -16.94 -19.15 -9.94
C ILE A 3 -15.90 -18.53 -10.89
N ALA A 4 -15.01 -17.68 -10.38
CA ALA A 4 -13.93 -17.08 -11.17
C ALA A 4 -12.90 -18.13 -11.60
N LEU A 5 -12.64 -19.13 -10.76
CA LEU A 5 -11.72 -20.23 -11.04
C LEU A 5 -12.30 -21.16 -12.12
N LEU A 6 -13.58 -21.51 -12.03
CA LEU A 6 -14.31 -22.26 -13.05
C LEU A 6 -14.32 -21.53 -14.39
N PHE A 7 -14.55 -20.22 -14.38
CA PHE A 7 -14.55 -19.40 -15.58
C PHE A 7 -13.16 -19.33 -16.24
N SER A 8 -12.10 -19.20 -15.44
CA SER A 8 -10.71 -19.24 -15.91
C SER A 8 -10.36 -20.58 -16.57
N VAL A 9 -10.74 -21.69 -15.94
CA VAL A 9 -10.52 -23.04 -16.48
C VAL A 9 -11.31 -23.26 -17.77
N PHE A 10 -12.56 -22.78 -17.83
CA PHE A 10 -13.41 -22.85 -19.02
C PHE A 10 -12.79 -22.09 -20.21
N ILE A 11 -12.28 -20.88 -19.98
CA ILE A 11 -11.59 -20.08 -21.00
C ILE A 11 -10.32 -20.79 -21.49
N LEU A 12 -9.53 -21.38 -20.58
CA LEU A 12 -8.30 -22.09 -20.94
C LEU A 12 -8.56 -23.33 -21.82
N LEU A 13 -9.67 -24.04 -21.56
CA LEU A 13 -10.10 -25.22 -22.34
C LEU A 13 -10.61 -24.87 -23.73
N ILE A 14 -11.24 -23.71 -23.89
CA ILE A 14 -11.81 -23.22 -25.16
C ILE A 14 -10.78 -22.46 -25.99
N GLY A 15 -9.78 -21.86 -25.35
CA GLY A 15 -8.64 -21.18 -25.97
C GLY A 15 -8.03 -21.92 -27.16
N PRO A 16 -7.66 -23.22 -27.07
CA PRO A 16 -7.06 -23.94 -28.18
C PRO A 16 -8.03 -24.30 -29.32
N PHE A 17 -9.36 -24.23 -29.12
CA PHE A 17 -10.36 -24.49 -30.18
C PHE A 17 -10.65 -23.27 -31.07
N ILE A 18 -10.31 -22.08 -30.59
CA ILE A 18 -10.32 -20.84 -31.37
C ILE A 18 -8.89 -20.60 -31.83
N SER A 19 -8.66 -20.42 -33.14
CA SER A 19 -7.32 -20.20 -33.69
C SER A 19 -6.64 -18.99 -33.01
N VAL A 20 -5.75 -19.25 -32.05
CA VAL A 20 -5.16 -18.28 -31.09
C VAL A 20 -4.21 -17.27 -31.75
N VAL A 21 -4.00 -17.38 -33.07
CA VAL A 21 -2.99 -16.60 -33.81
C VAL A 21 -3.42 -15.16 -34.08
N ASP A 22 -4.73 -14.85 -34.14
CA ASP A 22 -5.21 -13.48 -34.41
C ASP A 22 -5.51 -12.66 -33.14
N VAL A 23 -5.99 -13.29 -32.07
CA VAL A 23 -6.36 -12.59 -30.83
C VAL A 23 -5.12 -12.03 -30.11
N HIS A 24 -3.97 -12.71 -30.22
CA HIS A 24 -2.71 -12.27 -29.62
C HIS A 24 -2.17 -10.97 -30.28
N ARG A 25 -2.32 -10.81 -31.61
CA ARG A 25 -1.89 -9.60 -32.31
C ARG A 25 -2.79 -8.40 -32.01
N MET A 26 -4.10 -8.62 -31.83
CA MET A 26 -5.03 -7.54 -31.46
C MET A 26 -4.85 -7.11 -30.00
N MET A 27 -4.59 -8.04 -29.07
CA MET A 27 -4.30 -7.71 -27.67
C MET A 27 -2.96 -6.98 -27.47
N LEU A 28 -1.97 -7.17 -28.35
CA LEU A 28 -0.70 -6.43 -28.33
C LEU A 28 -0.78 -5.04 -28.97
N SER A 29 -1.86 -4.73 -29.70
CA SER A 29 -2.06 -3.41 -30.34
C SER A 29 -2.80 -2.38 -29.47
N VAL A 30 -3.41 -2.83 -28.37
CA VAL A 30 -4.18 -2.00 -27.42
C VAL A 30 -3.46 -1.62 -26.10
N PRO A 31 -2.31 -2.16 -25.67
CA PRO A 31 -1.76 -1.86 -24.35
C PRO A 31 -0.91 -0.57 -24.32
N GLY A 32 -1.19 0.40 -25.19
CA GLY A 32 -0.30 1.53 -25.45
C GLY A 32 -0.58 2.84 -24.71
N THR A 33 -1.71 3.01 -24.00
CA THR A 33 -2.12 4.36 -23.57
C THR A 33 -2.57 4.51 -22.12
N LEU A 34 -2.75 3.44 -21.36
CA LEU A 34 -3.15 3.51 -19.96
C LEU A 34 -2.25 2.61 -19.11
N ASP A 35 -1.07 3.14 -18.75
CA ASP A 35 -0.30 2.64 -17.62
C ASP A 35 -1.10 2.94 -16.33
N LEU A 36 -2.13 2.14 -16.06
CA LEU A 36 -2.98 2.29 -14.88
C LEU A 36 -2.16 2.38 -13.58
N PRO A 37 -1.09 1.59 -13.36
CA PRO A 37 -0.26 1.74 -12.17
C PRO A 37 0.39 3.13 -12.09
N LYS A 38 0.96 3.65 -13.18
CA LYS A 38 1.55 5.00 -13.18
C LYS A 38 0.49 6.07 -12.99
N SER A 39 -0.64 5.98 -13.69
CA SER A 39 -1.72 6.96 -13.55
C SER A 39 -2.32 6.96 -12.13
N LEU A 40 -2.40 5.80 -11.47
CA LEU A 40 -2.87 5.68 -10.09
C LEU A 40 -1.82 6.14 -9.07
N LEU A 41 -0.55 5.73 -9.23
CA LEU A 41 0.53 6.11 -8.30
C LEU A 41 0.89 7.60 -8.44
N ASP A 42 1.06 8.10 -9.66
CA ASP A 42 1.51 9.48 -9.92
C ASP A 42 0.35 10.48 -9.89
N GLY A 43 -0.84 10.06 -10.34
CA GLY A 43 -2.03 10.94 -10.42
C GLY A 43 -2.98 10.77 -9.23
N ALA A 44 -3.56 9.58 -9.07
CA ALA A 44 -4.63 9.37 -8.09
C ALA A 44 -4.14 9.51 -6.64
N LEU A 45 -2.94 9.04 -6.30
CA LEU A 45 -2.38 9.16 -4.95
C LEU A 45 -2.19 10.63 -4.54
N SER A 46 -1.70 11.46 -5.46
CA SER A 46 -1.53 12.91 -5.23
C SER A 46 -2.88 13.60 -4.94
N LEU A 47 -3.91 13.26 -5.71
CA LEU A 47 -5.27 13.76 -5.49
C LEU A 47 -5.88 13.27 -4.17
N LEU A 48 -5.62 12.02 -3.78
CA LEU A 48 -6.08 11.46 -2.50
C LEU A 48 -5.37 12.09 -1.30
N LEU A 49 -4.06 12.35 -1.41
CA LEU A 49 -3.29 13.07 -0.39
C LEU A 49 -3.79 14.52 -0.24
N PHE A 50 -4.09 15.19 -1.35
CA PHE A 50 -4.70 16.52 -1.33
C PHE A 50 -6.10 16.50 -0.69
N ALA A 51 -6.95 15.55 -1.09
CA ALA A 51 -8.28 15.39 -0.53
C ALA A 51 -8.24 15.04 0.97
N GLY A 52 -7.26 14.25 1.40
CA GLY A 52 -7.00 13.94 2.80
C GLY A 52 -6.59 15.17 3.59
N ALA A 53 -5.67 15.99 3.06
CA ALA A 53 -5.22 17.22 3.71
C ALA A 53 -6.35 18.26 3.87
N MET A 54 -7.27 18.35 2.91
CA MET A 54 -8.45 19.24 2.98
C MET A 54 -9.46 18.85 4.08
N GLN A 55 -9.44 17.59 4.55
CA GLN A 55 -10.33 17.09 5.60
C GLN A 55 -9.77 17.27 7.02
N VAL A 56 -8.53 17.75 7.15
CA VAL A 56 -7.81 17.90 8.43
C VAL A 56 -7.97 19.32 8.99
N ASP A 57 -8.24 19.44 10.29
CA ASP A 57 -8.27 20.72 10.99
C ASP A 57 -6.85 21.16 11.38
N LEU A 58 -6.37 22.20 10.69
CA LEU A 58 -5.06 22.79 10.93
C LEU A 58 -4.87 23.30 12.37
N LYS A 59 -5.93 23.77 13.05
CA LYS A 59 -5.83 24.29 14.42
C LYS A 59 -5.51 23.17 15.41
N VAL A 60 -6.20 22.03 15.26
CA VAL A 60 -5.98 20.83 16.08
C VAL A 60 -4.61 20.23 15.79
N LEU A 61 -4.22 20.16 14.51
CA LEU A 61 -2.91 19.63 14.12
C LEU A 61 -1.77 20.49 14.68
N LEU A 62 -1.90 21.82 14.67
CA LEU A 62 -0.92 22.71 15.29
C LEU A 62 -0.82 22.53 16.80
N ALA A 63 -1.95 22.31 17.49
CA ALA A 63 -1.97 22.06 18.93
C ALA A 63 -1.20 20.78 19.30
N TYR A 64 -1.29 19.73 18.49
CA TYR A 64 -0.62 18.44 18.70
C TYR A 64 0.62 18.21 17.81
N ARG A 65 1.18 19.26 17.21
CA ARG A 65 2.24 19.19 16.19
C ARG A 65 3.45 18.34 16.59
N MET A 66 3.83 18.39 17.87
CA MET A 66 5.01 17.64 18.36
C MET A 66 4.71 16.15 18.42
N SER A 67 3.53 15.76 18.89
CA SER A 67 3.10 14.36 18.93
C SER A 67 2.96 13.79 17.53
N VAL A 68 2.32 14.54 16.62
CA VAL A 68 2.15 14.13 15.23
C VAL A 68 3.50 14.04 14.52
N ALA A 69 4.40 15.01 14.70
CA ALA A 69 5.72 15.01 14.07
C ALA A 69 6.59 13.84 14.56
N VAL A 70 6.60 13.55 15.86
CA VAL A 70 7.35 12.42 16.42
C VAL A 70 6.80 11.11 15.88
N LEU A 71 5.48 10.93 15.83
CA LEU A 71 4.85 9.72 15.30
C LEU A 71 5.13 9.54 13.81
N ALA A 72 5.00 10.63 13.02
CA ALA A 72 5.19 10.62 11.58
C ALA A 72 6.66 10.47 11.15
N LEU A 73 7.62 10.98 11.93
CA LEU A 73 9.05 10.90 11.59
C LEU A 73 9.74 9.76 12.34
N ALA A 74 9.80 9.85 13.67
CA ALA A 74 10.52 8.86 14.46
C ALA A 74 9.80 7.50 14.40
N GLY A 75 8.46 7.49 14.50
CA GLY A 75 7.67 6.26 14.40
C GLY A 75 7.84 5.54 13.07
N THR A 76 7.81 6.28 11.95
CA THR A 76 7.99 5.68 10.61
C THR A 76 9.41 5.17 10.41
N ILE A 77 10.44 5.94 10.78
CA ILE A 77 11.84 5.49 10.69
C ILE A 77 12.06 4.22 11.52
N PHE A 78 11.49 4.17 12.73
CA PHE A 78 11.60 3.00 13.59
C PHE A 78 10.86 1.79 12.98
N ALA A 79 9.68 2.00 12.39
CA ALA A 79 8.94 0.95 11.69
C ALA A 79 9.71 0.42 10.47
N VAL A 80 10.33 1.30 9.66
CA VAL A 80 11.18 0.89 8.53
C VAL A 80 12.32 0.03 9.02
N LEU A 81 13.02 0.44 10.08
CA LEU A 81 14.16 -0.29 10.62
C LEU A 81 13.75 -1.65 11.19
N ILE A 82 12.67 -1.70 11.98
CA ILE A 82 12.14 -2.96 12.52
C ILE A 82 11.74 -3.89 11.38
N LEU A 83 10.99 -3.40 10.39
CA LEU A 83 10.52 -4.24 9.29
C LEU A 83 11.66 -4.74 8.43
N ALA A 84 12.65 -3.88 8.14
CA ALA A 84 13.85 -4.27 7.40
C ALA A 84 14.63 -5.37 8.13
N VAL A 85 14.82 -5.25 9.46
CA VAL A 85 15.47 -6.27 10.28
C VAL A 85 14.65 -7.56 10.31
N LEU A 86 13.33 -7.47 10.43
CA LEU A 86 12.43 -8.63 10.42
C LEU A 86 12.51 -9.37 9.08
N ILE A 87 12.44 -8.65 7.95
CA ILE A 87 12.54 -9.23 6.61
C ILE A 87 13.93 -9.87 6.41
N LEU A 88 14.99 -9.20 6.86
CA LEU A 88 16.34 -9.76 6.80
C LEU A 88 16.47 -11.02 7.66
N ALA A 89 15.90 -11.02 8.87
CA ALA A 89 15.88 -12.18 9.74
C ALA A 89 15.10 -13.33 9.09
N VAL A 90 13.90 -13.08 8.58
CA VAL A 90 13.10 -14.13 7.93
C VAL A 90 13.82 -14.70 6.71
N THR A 91 14.39 -13.85 5.85
CA THR A 91 15.12 -14.31 4.66
C THR A 91 16.36 -15.13 5.00
N THR A 92 17.08 -14.77 6.06
CA THR A 92 18.27 -15.50 6.51
C THR A 92 17.93 -16.79 7.26
N TRP A 93 16.94 -16.77 8.16
CA TRP A 93 16.51 -17.92 8.96
C TRP A 93 15.72 -18.97 8.15
N LEU A 94 14.92 -18.54 7.18
CA LEU A 94 14.04 -19.43 6.40
C LEU A 94 14.79 -20.26 5.33
N ARG A 95 16.12 -20.30 5.36
CA ARG A 95 16.93 -21.01 4.36
C ARG A 95 16.55 -20.60 2.91
N LEU A 96 16.57 -19.31 2.61
CA LEU A 96 16.70 -18.83 1.22
C LEU A 96 18.08 -19.06 0.53
N PRO A 97 19.14 -19.70 1.08
CA PRO A 97 20.31 -20.02 0.27
C PRO A 97 20.05 -21.10 -0.78
N LEU A 98 18.91 -21.82 -0.73
CA LEU A 98 18.53 -22.79 -1.78
C LEU A 98 18.34 -22.11 -3.15
N THR A 99 18.02 -20.82 -3.18
CA THR A 99 17.91 -20.04 -4.41
C THR A 99 19.14 -19.17 -4.71
N GLY A 100 20.15 -19.12 -3.84
CA GLY A 100 21.39 -18.35 -4.04
C GLY A 100 21.22 -16.83 -4.13
N ILE A 101 20.00 -16.31 -3.93
CA ILE A 101 19.69 -14.88 -3.97
C ILE A 101 19.93 -14.31 -2.57
N SER A 102 21.11 -13.73 -2.35
CA SER A 102 21.33 -12.86 -1.20
C SER A 102 20.41 -11.64 -1.35
N ALA A 103 19.38 -11.53 -0.53
CA ALA A 103 18.58 -10.32 -0.45
C ALA A 103 19.49 -9.20 0.13
N PRO A 104 19.92 -8.21 -0.68
CA PRO A 104 20.78 -7.17 -0.15
C PRO A 104 19.99 -6.35 0.86
N LEU A 105 20.67 -5.84 1.88
CA LEU A 105 20.07 -5.03 2.94
C LEU A 105 19.25 -3.86 2.37
N SER A 106 19.70 -3.28 1.25
CA SER A 106 18.99 -2.22 0.53
C SER A 106 17.56 -2.61 0.14
N TRP A 107 17.33 -3.84 -0.35
CA TRP A 107 16.00 -4.31 -0.71
C TRP A 107 15.10 -4.48 0.52
N CYS A 108 15.65 -4.95 1.64
CA CYS A 108 14.89 -5.08 2.89
C CYS A 108 14.47 -3.70 3.43
N VAL A 109 15.36 -2.69 3.32
CA VAL A 109 15.06 -1.31 3.73
C VAL A 109 14.04 -0.66 2.80
N ILE A 110 14.13 -0.86 1.47
CA ILE A 110 13.15 -0.33 0.52
C ILE A 110 11.77 -0.93 0.78
N LEU A 111 11.69 -2.25 0.99
CA LEU A 111 10.43 -2.90 1.36
C LEU A 111 9.90 -2.40 2.71
N GLY A 112 10.80 -2.20 3.68
CA GLY A 112 10.52 -1.50 4.94
C GLY A 112 9.87 -0.13 4.72
N ALA A 113 10.48 0.69 3.87
CA ALA A 113 10.05 2.05 3.57
C ALA A 113 8.70 2.13 2.83
N VAL A 114 8.39 1.15 1.99
CA VAL A 114 7.10 1.09 1.27
C VAL A 114 5.97 0.61 2.19
N LEU A 115 6.26 -0.27 3.16
CA LEU A 115 5.27 -0.89 4.06
C LEU A 115 5.06 -0.12 5.37
N ALA A 116 6.05 0.64 5.83
CA ALA A 116 5.99 1.40 7.07
C ALA A 116 4.98 2.57 7.12
N PRO A 117 4.68 3.30 6.01
CA PRO A 117 3.66 4.33 6.03
C PRO A 117 2.32 3.72 6.42
N THR A 118 1.71 4.22 7.49
CA THR A 118 0.37 3.80 7.92
C THR A 118 -0.63 4.69 7.22
N ASP A 119 -1.54 4.12 6.39
CA ASP A 119 -2.56 4.89 5.66
C ASP A 119 -3.57 5.51 6.63
N PRO A 120 -3.47 6.81 6.96
CA PRO A 120 -4.33 7.42 7.98
C PRO A 120 -5.79 7.35 7.58
N VAL A 121 -6.07 7.46 6.27
CA VAL A 121 -7.42 7.45 5.67
C VAL A 121 -8.22 6.20 6.07
N SER A 122 -7.57 5.04 6.17
CA SER A 122 -8.24 3.78 6.53
C SER A 122 -8.56 3.68 8.02
N VAL A 123 -7.69 4.22 8.87
CA VAL A 123 -7.78 4.06 10.34
C VAL A 123 -8.78 5.04 10.95
N VAL A 124 -8.95 6.24 10.38
CA VAL A 124 -9.94 7.23 10.88
C VAL A 124 -11.36 6.67 10.88
N GLY A 125 -11.75 5.98 9.81
CA GLY A 125 -13.09 5.37 9.70
C GLY A 125 -13.32 4.24 10.71
N MET A 126 -12.26 3.50 11.08
CA MET A 126 -12.32 2.45 12.11
C MET A 126 -12.30 3.03 13.52
N LEU A 127 -11.46 4.03 13.80
CA LEU A 127 -11.36 4.66 15.12
C LEU A 127 -12.66 5.35 15.55
N ARG A 128 -13.38 5.98 14.61
CA ARG A 128 -14.70 6.57 14.88
C ARG A 128 -15.72 5.53 15.35
N ARG A 129 -15.69 4.32 14.78
CA ARG A 129 -16.58 3.22 15.19
C ARG A 129 -16.19 2.62 16.53
N ALA A 130 -14.93 2.75 16.93
CA ALA A 130 -14.38 2.17 18.16
C ALA A 130 -14.55 3.08 19.40
N GLY A 131 -15.01 4.33 19.26
CA GLY A 131 -15.33 5.20 20.40
C GLY A 131 -14.11 5.70 21.18
N LEU A 132 -12.98 5.96 20.51
CA LEU A 132 -11.75 6.41 21.19
C LEU A 132 -11.85 7.84 21.75
N PRO A 133 -11.12 8.17 22.83
CA PRO A 133 -11.06 9.53 23.38
C PRO A 133 -10.63 10.58 22.35
N ALA A 134 -11.22 11.78 22.44
CA ALA A 134 -10.95 12.94 21.58
C ALA A 134 -9.48 13.21 21.23
N PRO A 135 -8.51 13.19 22.19
CA PRO A 135 -7.11 13.48 21.88
C PRO A 135 -6.46 12.44 20.97
N LEU A 136 -6.86 11.17 21.03
CA LEU A 136 -6.32 10.14 20.13
C LEU A 136 -6.90 10.27 18.72
N GLN A 137 -8.18 10.62 18.60
CA GLN A 137 -8.77 10.94 17.29
C GLN A 137 -8.07 12.15 16.67
N ALA A 138 -7.74 13.18 17.45
CA ALA A 138 -7.00 14.34 16.97
C ALA A 138 -5.60 13.99 16.44
N VAL A 139 -4.85 13.10 17.12
CA VAL A 139 -3.48 12.71 16.71
C VAL A 139 -3.47 11.85 15.43
N PHE A 140 -4.46 10.97 15.26
CA PHE A 140 -4.51 10.05 14.10
C PHE A 140 -5.35 10.56 12.93
N ALA A 141 -6.41 11.33 13.19
CA ALA A 141 -7.34 11.83 12.19
C ALA A 141 -7.19 13.33 11.89
N GLY A 142 -6.49 14.08 12.75
CA GLY A 142 -6.31 15.52 12.56
C GLY A 142 -7.59 16.35 12.65
N GLY A 143 -8.68 15.83 13.23
CA GLY A 143 -9.95 16.54 13.37
C GLY A 143 -10.54 16.42 14.78
N GLU A 144 -11.42 17.34 15.15
CA GLU A 144 -12.21 17.22 16.39
C GLU A 144 -13.24 16.08 16.28
N PRO A 145 -13.50 15.34 17.37
CA PRO A 145 -14.71 14.52 17.44
C PRO A 145 -15.91 15.45 17.57
N VAL A 146 -16.77 15.46 16.56
CA VAL A 146 -18.13 16.00 16.70
C VAL A 146 -19.01 14.93 17.34
#